data_AF-A0A962VYV1-F1
#
_entry.id   AF-A0A962VYV1-F1
#
_cell.length_a   1.000
_cell.length_b   1.000
_cell.length_c   1.000
_cell.angle_alpha   90.00
_cell.angle_beta   90.00
_cell.angle_gamma   90.00
#
_symmetry.space_group_name_H-M   'P 1'
#
loop_
_entity.id
_entity.type
_entity.pdbx_description
1 polymer ?
#
loop_
_entity_poly.entity_id
_entity_poly.type
_entity_poly.pdbx_seq_one_letter_code
_entity_poly.pdbx_strand_id
1 'polypeptide(L)'
;LNNPVARGESMLAFVYHALVCFRSTFTRRRSWLLFCAVVVSFLAAPEMIEVTSMCRFWQGNEAIYHRFLHFFRSKAYSFEALFAAWRISCGVKRSPFRSPGGLCC
;
A
#
# COMPACT_ATOMS: atom_id res chain seq x y z
N LEU A 1 20.49 -8.58 -13.21
CA LEU A 1 19.92 -9.61 -12.31
C LEU A 1 19.49 -8.96 -10.98
N ASN A 2 18.37 -8.25 -10.96
CA ASN A 2 17.81 -7.67 -9.72
C ASN A 2 16.72 -8.58 -9.20
N ASN A 3 17.11 -9.77 -8.74
CA ASN A 3 16.19 -10.70 -8.11
C ASN A 3 16.15 -10.37 -6.59
N PRO A 4 15.01 -9.99 -6.02
CA PRO A 4 14.87 -9.69 -4.59
C PRO A 4 15.25 -10.86 -3.67
N VAL A 5 15.36 -12.07 -4.23
CA VAL A 5 15.81 -13.29 -3.53
C VAL A 5 17.27 -13.21 -3.05
N ALA A 6 18.13 -12.38 -3.67
CA ALA A 6 19.57 -12.38 -3.39
C ALA A 6 19.99 -11.69 -2.08
N ARG A 7 19.08 -11.02 -1.35
CA ARG A 7 19.39 -10.28 -0.10
C ARG A 7 18.87 -10.92 1.18
N GLY A 8 18.11 -12.02 1.10
CA GLY A 8 17.43 -12.58 2.28
C GLY A 8 16.30 -11.69 2.85
N GLU A 9 15.99 -10.56 2.20
CA GLU A 9 14.81 -9.76 2.51
C GLU A 9 13.58 -10.45 1.93
N SER A 10 12.69 -10.92 2.79
CA SER A 10 11.44 -11.53 2.37
C SER A 10 10.59 -10.52 1.56
N MET A 11 9.76 -11.02 0.63
CA MET A 11 8.79 -10.20 -0.10
C MET A 11 7.93 -9.33 0.85
N LEU A 12 7.70 -9.81 2.08
CA LEU A 12 7.01 -9.09 3.14
C LEU A 12 7.76 -7.86 3.64
N ALA A 13 9.10 -7.90 3.73
CA ALA A 13 9.91 -6.74 4.13
C ALA A 13 9.79 -5.62 3.09
N PHE A 14 9.82 -5.95 1.80
CA PHE A 14 9.60 -4.99 0.73
C PHE A 14 8.20 -4.34 0.82
N VAL A 15 7.16 -5.16 1.00
CA VAL A 15 5.79 -4.69 1.14
C VAL A 15 5.64 -3.80 2.38
N TYR A 16 6.24 -4.18 3.51
CA TYR A 16 6.23 -3.39 4.73
C TYR A 16 6.84 -2.01 4.51
N HIS A 17 8.04 -1.93 3.91
CA HIS A 17 8.69 -0.66 3.63
C HIS A 17 7.85 0.22 2.69
N ALA A 18 7.24 -0.36 1.65
CA ALA A 18 6.33 0.36 0.76
C ALA A 18 5.11 0.90 1.52
N LEU A 19 4.47 0.09 2.37
CA LEU A 19 3.31 0.49 3.18
C LEU A 19 3.62 1.58 4.19
N VAL A 20 4.83 1.57 4.76
CA VAL A 20 5.31 2.63 5.66
C VAL A 20 5.47 3.94 4.91
N CYS A 21 5.95 3.95 3.67
CA CYS A 21 6.02 5.17 2.84
C CYS A 21 4.64 5.81 2.63
N PHE A 22 3.58 5.00 2.49
CA PHE A 22 2.21 5.51 2.37
C PHE A 22 1.64 6.08 3.68
N ARG A 23 2.29 5.87 4.83
CA ARG A 23 1.75 6.31 6.13
C ARG A 23 1.50 7.81 6.19
N SER A 24 2.37 8.63 5.58
CA SER A 24 2.25 10.09 5.57
C SER A 24 1.03 10.57 4.76
N THR A 25 0.57 9.76 3.81
CA THR A 25 -0.58 10.07 2.95
C THR A 25 -1.92 9.94 3.66
N PHE A 26 -1.97 9.24 4.80
CA PHE A 26 -3.20 9.03 5.55
C PHE A 26 -3.25 9.92 6.79
N THR A 27 -4.32 10.69 6.89
CA THR A 27 -4.62 11.49 8.10
C THR A 27 -5.00 10.62 9.30
N ARG A 28 -5.71 9.51 9.07
CA ARG A 28 -6.20 8.61 10.13
C ARG A 28 -5.48 7.26 10.11
N ARG A 29 -5.00 6.81 11.28
CA ARG A 29 -4.36 5.49 11.46
C ARG A 29 -5.27 4.33 11.06
N ARG A 30 -6.57 4.40 11.36
CA ARG A 30 -7.54 3.36 10.98
C ARG A 30 -7.64 3.19 9.45
N SER A 31 -7.65 4.30 8.71
CA SER A 31 -7.69 4.27 7.24
C SER A 31 -6.42 3.65 6.66
N TRP A 32 -5.25 4.01 7.22
CA TRP A 32 -3.99 3.39 6.81
C TRP A 32 -3.95 1.88 7.08
N LEU A 33 -4.47 1.42 8.22
CA LEU A 33 -4.55 -0.02 8.52
C LEU A 33 -5.48 -0.77 7.54
N LEU A 34 -6.62 -0.16 7.17
CA LEU A 34 -7.50 -0.71 6.15
C LEU A 34 -6.81 -0.76 4.77
N PHE A 35 -6.04 0.27 4.42
CA PHE A 35 -5.23 0.26 3.21
C PHE A 35 -4.20 -0.88 3.20
N CYS A 36 -3.47 -1.07 4.30
CA CYS A 36 -2.51 -2.16 4.44
C CYS A 36 -3.18 -3.53 4.29
N ALA A 37 -4.33 -3.71 4.94
CA ALA A 37 -5.16 -4.90 4.82
C ALA A 37 -5.56 -5.19 3.36
N VAL A 38 -5.99 -4.17 2.62
CA VAL A 38 -6.32 -4.30 1.19
C VAL A 38 -5.11 -4.76 0.38
N VAL A 39 -3.97 -4.08 0.52
CA VAL A 39 -2.73 -4.41 -0.23
C VAL A 39 -2.26 -5.84 0.07
N VAL A 40 -2.26 -6.25 1.34
CA VAL A 40 -1.87 -7.62 1.75
C VAL A 40 -2.85 -8.66 1.19
N SER A 41 -4.14 -8.33 1.10
CA SER A 41 -5.15 -9.25 0.54
C SER A 41 -4.91 -9.52 -0.94
N PHE A 42 -4.64 -8.47 -1.73
CA PHE A 42 -4.29 -8.61 -3.14
C PHE A 42 -2.97 -9.36 -3.35
N LEU A 43 -2.00 -9.20 -2.45
CA LEU A 43 -0.75 -9.98 -2.47
C LEU A 43 -0.97 -11.47 -2.16
N ALA A 44 -1.88 -11.78 -1.23
CA ALA A 44 -2.17 -13.15 -0.81
C ALA A 44 -3.03 -13.91 -1.84
N ALA A 45 -3.88 -13.21 -2.58
CA ALA A 45 -4.79 -13.78 -3.55
C ALA A 45 -4.77 -12.96 -4.85
N PRO A 46 -3.86 -13.27 -5.80
CA PRO A 46 -3.74 -12.52 -7.05
C PRO A 46 -4.97 -12.65 -7.95
N GLU A 47 -5.81 -13.67 -7.73
CA GLU A 47 -7.11 -13.87 -8.39
C GLU A 47 -8.21 -12.92 -7.86
N MET A 48 -7.91 -12.06 -6.88
CA MET A 48 -8.87 -11.04 -6.43
C MET A 48 -8.98 -9.90 -7.42
N ILE A 49 -10.15 -9.78 -8.05
CA ILE A 49 -10.45 -8.72 -9.01
C ILE A 49 -11.18 -7.55 -8.33
N GLU A 50 -11.89 -7.80 -7.21
CA GLU A 50 -12.80 -6.81 -6.61
C GLU A 50 -12.85 -6.82 -5.08
N VAL A 51 -13.35 -5.72 -4.50
CA VAL A 51 -13.63 -5.59 -3.06
C VAL A 51 -14.56 -6.69 -2.55
N THR A 52 -15.49 -7.14 -3.38
CA THR A 52 -16.43 -8.24 -3.06
C THR A 52 -15.69 -9.57 -2.92
N SER A 53 -14.71 -9.85 -3.80
CA SER A 53 -13.86 -11.04 -3.71
C SER A 53 -12.94 -11.00 -2.48
N MET A 54 -12.44 -9.81 -2.13
CA MET A 54 -11.69 -9.59 -0.90
C MET A 54 -12.54 -9.86 0.35
N CYS A 55 -13.79 -9.39 0.38
CA CYS A 55 -14.69 -9.69 1.49
C CYS A 55 -14.94 -11.19 1.65
N ARG A 56 -15.09 -11.94 0.53
CA ARG A 56 -15.24 -13.40 0.57
C ARG A 56 -14.00 -14.10 1.13
N PHE A 57 -12.80 -13.69 0.73
CA PHE A 57 -11.55 -14.26 1.26
C PHE A 57 -11.36 -14.00 2.76
N TRP A 58 -11.78 -12.82 3.23
CA TRP A 58 -11.75 -12.49 4.66
C TRP A 58 -12.86 -13.21 5.45
N GLN A 59 -13.69 -14.01 4.80
CA GLN A 59 -14.95 -14.54 5.35
C GLN A 59 -15.80 -13.42 5.97
N GLY A 60 -15.73 -12.24 5.37
CA GLY A 60 -16.29 -11.02 5.92
C GLY A 60 -17.79 -10.96 5.72
N ASN A 61 -18.47 -10.46 6.75
CA ASN A 61 -19.89 -10.16 6.70
C ASN A 61 -20.15 -8.82 5.98
N GLU A 62 -21.43 -8.50 5.76
CA GLU A 62 -21.89 -7.25 5.13
C GLU A 62 -21.31 -6.00 5.81
N ALA A 63 -21.08 -6.04 7.13
CA ALA A 63 -20.47 -4.94 7.86
C ALA A 63 -19.02 -4.64 7.44
N ILE A 64 -18.23 -5.66 7.07
CA ILE A 64 -16.87 -5.47 6.55
C ILE A 64 -16.91 -4.84 5.15
N TYR A 65 -17.85 -5.28 4.31
CA TYR A 65 -18.07 -4.68 3.00
C TYR A 65 -18.42 -3.19 3.10
N HIS A 66 -19.35 -2.82 3.99
CA HIS A 66 -19.67 -1.42 4.24
C HIS A 66 -18.47 -0.60 4.74
N ARG A 67 -17.62 -1.17 5.60
CA ARG A 67 -16.39 -0.49 6.05
C ARG A 67 -15.43 -0.24 4.90
N PHE A 68 -15.27 -1.19 3.97
CA PHE A 68 -14.45 -0.99 2.78
C PHE A 68 -15.06 0.05 1.84
N LEU A 69 -16.37 0.02 1.59
CA LEU A 69 -17.05 1.06 0.82
C LEU A 69 -16.87 2.45 1.42
N HIS A 70 -17.03 2.58 2.73
CA HIS A 70 -16.77 3.84 3.43
C HIS A 70 -15.32 4.27 3.36
N PHE A 71 -14.38 3.32 3.41
CA PHE A 71 -12.96 3.59 3.24
C PHE A 71 -12.66 4.13 1.83
N PHE A 72 -13.12 3.46 0.76
CA PHE A 72 -12.90 3.89 -0.62
C PHE A 72 -13.52 5.25 -0.95
N ARG A 73 -14.63 5.60 -0.27
CA ARG A 73 -15.30 6.90 -0.41
C ARG A 73 -14.78 7.96 0.57
N SER A 74 -13.80 7.61 1.42
CA SER A 74 -13.31 8.49 2.46
C SER A 74 -12.41 9.58 1.89
N LYS A 75 -12.59 10.83 2.34
CA LYS A 75 -11.64 11.94 2.09
C LYS A 75 -10.39 11.86 2.97
N ALA A 76 -10.18 10.77 3.70
CA ALA A 76 -9.05 10.59 4.61
C ALA A 76 -7.70 10.42 3.88
N TYR A 77 -7.76 10.15 2.57
CA TYR A 77 -6.63 10.05 1.65
C TYR A 77 -7.07 10.55 0.27
N SER A 78 -6.14 10.99 -0.56
CA SER A 78 -6.40 11.30 -1.97
C SER A 78 -5.66 10.32 -2.86
N PHE A 79 -6.28 9.94 -3.98
CA PHE A 79 -5.66 9.08 -4.97
C PHE A 79 -4.39 9.71 -5.54
N GLU A 80 -4.40 11.03 -5.77
CA GLU A 80 -3.21 11.76 -6.24
C GLU A 80 -2.04 11.69 -5.26
N ALA A 81 -2.30 11.85 -3.96
CA ALA A 81 -1.25 11.76 -2.95
C ALA A 81 -0.73 10.32 -2.80
N LEU A 82 -1.60 9.31 -2.96
CA LEU A 82 -1.20 7.90 -3.02
C LEU A 82 -0.35 7.62 -4.26
N PHE A 83 -0.76 8.12 -5.43
CA PHE A 83 -0.02 7.93 -6.67
C PHE A 83 1.34 8.65 -6.63
N ALA A 84 1.40 9.86 -6.06
CA ALA A 84 2.65 10.58 -5.83
C ALA A 84 3.58 9.83 -4.88
N ALA A 85 3.07 9.33 -3.74
CA ALA A 85 3.84 8.53 -2.80
C ALA A 85 4.33 7.21 -3.43
N TRP A 86 3.50 6.56 -4.24
CA TRP A 86 3.89 5.35 -4.98
C TRP A 86 4.98 5.66 -6.00
N ARG A 87 4.85 6.76 -6.74
CA ARG A 87 5.85 7.19 -7.71
C ARG A 87 7.18 7.55 -7.05
N ILE A 88 7.18 8.13 -5.85
CA ILE A 88 8.40 8.35 -5.06
C ILE A 88 8.97 7.00 -4.61
N SER A 89 8.15 6.12 -4.02
CA SER A 89 8.60 4.82 -3.51
C SER A 89 9.13 3.89 -4.62
N CYS A 90 8.53 3.90 -5.81
CA CYS A 90 8.95 3.09 -6.97
C CYS A 90 10.00 3.80 -7.84
N GLY A 91 9.99 5.13 -7.87
CA GLY A 91 10.95 5.98 -8.58
C GLY A 91 12.35 5.98 -7.96
N VAL A 92 12.51 5.45 -6.74
CA VAL A 92 13.81 5.17 -6.10
C VAL A 92 14.63 4.09 -6.84
N LYS A 93 14.17 3.57 -7.99
CA LYS A 93 14.99 2.81 -8.94
C LYS A 93 15.06 3.46 -10.33
N ARG A 94 15.64 4.66 -10.44
CA ARG A 94 16.55 5.08 -11.55
C ARG A 94 16.93 6.57 -11.43
N SER A 95 17.96 6.87 -10.63
CA SER A 95 19.00 7.84 -10.99
C SER A 95 20.19 7.67 -10.04
N PRO A 96 21.44 7.57 -10.54
CA PRO A 96 22.64 7.58 -9.70
C PRO A 96 23.03 9.00 -9.25
N PHE A 97 22.18 10.01 -9.44
CA PHE A 97 22.50 11.39 -9.07
C PHE A 97 22.01 11.69 -7.66
N ARG A 98 22.83 11.27 -6.70
CA ARG A 98 22.78 11.70 -5.31
C ARG A 98 23.36 13.12 -5.23
N SER A 99 22.51 14.14 -5.18
CA SER A 99 22.89 15.39 -4.52
C SER A 99 22.65 15.24 -3.01
N PRO A 100 23.61 15.63 -2.16
CA PRO A 100 23.47 15.56 -0.72
C PRO A 100 22.65 16.76 -0.22
N GLY A 101 21.53 16.48 0.42
CA GLY A 101 20.72 17.49 1.12
C GLY A 101 19.32 17.60 0.56
N GLY A 102 18.34 17.15 1.33
CA GLY A 102 16.93 17.31 0.96
C GLY A 102 16.04 16.46 1.85
N LEU A 103 15.65 17.04 2.97
CA LEU A 103 14.75 16.46 3.96
C LEU A 103 13.49 15.87 3.31
N CYS A 104 13.17 14.62 3.64
CA CYS A 104 11.82 14.12 3.54
C CYS A 104 10.98 14.80 4.63
N CYS A 105 10.10 15.71 4.24
CA CYS A 105 8.88 16.03 4.98
C CYS A 105 7.77 15.09 4.54
#